data_AF-A0A9E4ZG70-F1
#
_entry.id   AF-A0A9E4ZG70-F1
#
_cell.length_a   1.000
_cell.length_b   1.000
_cell.length_c   1.000
_cell.angle_alpha   90.00
_cell.angle_beta   90.00
_cell.angle_gamma   90.00
#
_symmetry.space_group_name_H-M   'P 1'
#
loop_
_entity.id
_entity.type
_entity.pdbx_description
1 polymer ?
#
loop_
_entity_poly.entity_id
_entity_poly.type
_entity_poly.pdbx_seq_one_letter_code
_entity_poly.pdbx_strand_id
1 'polypeptide(L)'
;MNDRYCNFSGIIFPCSSIRNWWRRFGGLILAIYGIIPTFQPAHFGRVYAAYDGIFIVSSLIWGFVVDKKDPDIYEIIGALIALLGFFIMFYMPR
;
A
#
# COMPACT_ATOMS: atom_id res chain seq x y z
N MET A 1 -3.84 -34.56 8.15
CA MET A 1 -4.99 -33.64 8.17
C MET A 1 -4.94 -32.88 6.85
N ASN A 2 -6.00 -32.95 6.05
CA ASN A 2 -5.98 -32.56 4.64
C ASN A 2 -6.27 -31.05 4.50
N ASP A 3 -5.25 -30.22 4.27
CA ASP A 3 -5.30 -28.74 4.22
C ASP A 3 -6.12 -28.15 3.06
N ARG A 4 -7.00 -28.94 2.42
CA ARG A 4 -7.80 -28.50 1.26
C ARG A 4 -9.10 -27.79 1.62
N TYR A 5 -9.49 -27.79 2.88
CA TYR A 5 -10.78 -27.26 3.35
C TYR A 5 -10.55 -26.24 4.46
N CYS A 6 -10.90 -24.97 4.22
CA CYS A 6 -10.81 -23.89 5.20
C CYS A 6 -12.19 -23.67 5.83
N ASN A 7 -12.27 -23.75 7.16
CA ASN A 7 -13.53 -23.57 7.91
C ASN A 7 -13.68 -22.11 8.32
N PHE A 8 -14.65 -21.42 7.69
CA PHE A 8 -15.04 -20.07 8.07
C PHE A 8 -16.51 -20.14 8.53
N SER A 9 -16.74 -20.19 9.85
CA SER A 9 -18.08 -20.21 10.47
C SER A 9 -18.99 -21.38 10.08
N GLY A 10 -18.46 -22.62 10.03
CA GLY A 10 -19.28 -23.84 9.91
C GLY A 10 -19.64 -24.26 8.49
N ILE A 11 -19.17 -23.55 7.46
CA ILE A 11 -19.39 -23.89 6.05
C ILE A 11 -18.06 -24.36 5.44
N ILE A 12 -18.03 -25.59 4.94
CA ILE A 12 -16.82 -26.24 4.39
C ILE A 12 -16.67 -25.83 2.92
N PHE A 13 -15.69 -24.99 2.61
CA PHE A 13 -15.34 -24.62 1.23
C PHE A 13 -13.95 -25.11 0.84
N PRO A 14 -13.72 -25.46 -0.45
CA PRO A 14 -12.37 -25.71 -0.95
C PRO A 14 -11.57 -24.40 -0.86
N CYS A 15 -10.47 -24.41 -0.08
CA CYS A 15 -9.69 -23.22 0.23
C CYS A 15 -9.05 -22.57 -1.02
N SER A 16 -8.94 -23.32 -2.13
CA SER A 16 -8.50 -22.82 -3.43
C SER A 16 -9.50 -21.85 -4.08
N SER A 17 -10.80 -22.02 -3.83
CA SER A 17 -11.84 -21.15 -4.40
C SER A 17 -11.80 -19.77 -3.76
N ILE A 18 -11.72 -19.72 -2.42
CA ILE A 18 -11.57 -18.48 -1.64
C ILE A 18 -10.29 -17.72 -2.01
N ARG A 19 -9.17 -18.43 -2.20
CA ARG A 19 -7.90 -17.82 -2.59
C ARG A 19 -7.96 -17.15 -3.97
N ASN A 20 -8.61 -17.80 -4.93
CA ASN A 20 -8.79 -17.26 -6.28
C ASN A 20 -9.78 -16.08 -6.29
N TRP A 21 -10.81 -16.13 -5.46
CA TRP A 21 -11.79 -15.05 -5.31
C TRP A 21 -11.12 -13.80 -4.73
N TRP A 22 -10.34 -13.94 -3.66
CA TRP A 22 -9.60 -12.82 -3.05
C TRP A 22 -8.61 -12.18 -4.02
N ARG A 23 -7.90 -13.00 -4.82
CA ARG A 23 -6.98 -12.51 -5.86
C ARG A 23 -7.71 -11.74 -6.97
N ARG A 24 -8.88 -12.20 -7.40
CA ARG A 24 -9.67 -11.56 -8.45
C ARG A 24 -10.27 -10.24 -7.97
N PHE A 25 -10.84 -10.22 -6.76
CA PHE A 25 -11.40 -8.99 -6.17
C PHE A 25 -10.31 -7.97 -5.86
N GLY A 26 -9.19 -8.39 -5.27
CA GLY A 26 -8.04 -7.51 -5.03
C GLY A 26 -7.48 -6.93 -6.33
N GLY A 27 -7.33 -7.76 -7.38
CA GLY A 27 -6.88 -7.30 -8.69
C GLY A 27 -7.84 -6.32 -9.36
N LEU A 28 -9.15 -6.55 -9.24
CA LEU A 28 -10.18 -5.65 -9.78
C LEU A 28 -10.13 -4.29 -9.07
N ILE A 29 -10.02 -4.28 -7.73
CA ILE A 29 -9.92 -3.06 -6.93
C ILE A 29 -8.65 -2.28 -7.29
N LEU A 30 -7.51 -2.96 -7.45
CA LEU A 30 -6.25 -2.33 -7.88
C LEU A 30 -6.35 -1.74 -9.29
N ALA A 31 -7.00 -2.42 -10.22
CA ALA A 31 -7.22 -1.92 -11.58
C ALA A 31 -8.09 -0.65 -11.57
N ILE A 32 -9.19 -0.66 -10.80
CA ILE A 32 -10.07 0.50 -10.64
C ILE A 32 -9.32 1.66 -9.97
N TYR A 33 -8.54 1.39 -8.93
CA TYR A 33 -7.70 2.39 -8.25
C TYR A 33 -6.64 2.99 -9.16
N GLY A 34 -6.11 2.24 -10.15
CA GLY A 34 -5.19 2.78 -11.15
C GLY A 34 -5.86 3.65 -12.23
N ILE A 35 -7.15 3.41 -12.50
CA ILE A 35 -7.93 4.11 -13.53
C ILE A 35 -8.59 5.39 -12.98
N ILE A 36 -9.04 5.41 -11.73
CA ILE A 36 -9.69 6.59 -11.13
C ILE A 36 -8.81 7.86 -11.15
N PRO A 37 -7.50 7.79 -10.83
CA PRO A 37 -6.62 8.95 -10.85
C PRO A 37 -6.58 9.61 -12.23
N THR A 38 -6.66 8.84 -13.33
CA THR A 38 -6.49 9.37 -14.70
C THR A 38 -7.61 10.30 -15.15
N PHE A 39 -8.72 10.35 -14.41
CA PHE A 39 -9.85 11.24 -14.67
C PHE A 39 -9.76 12.61 -13.95
N GLN A 40 -8.66 12.90 -13.24
CA GLN A 40 -8.57 14.12 -12.43
C GLN A 40 -8.07 15.35 -13.25
N PRO A 41 -8.78 16.50 -13.22
CA PRO A 41 -8.42 17.72 -13.97
C PRO A 41 -7.32 18.61 -13.33
N ALA A 42 -6.70 18.18 -12.23
CA ALA A 42 -5.69 18.95 -11.49
C ALA A 42 -4.26 18.40 -11.73
N HIS A 43 -3.24 19.24 -11.54
CA HIS A 43 -1.82 18.98 -11.83
C HIS A 43 -1.31 17.66 -11.21
N PHE A 44 -1.43 16.59 -11.99
CA PHE A 44 -1.25 15.19 -11.61
C PHE A 44 0.04 14.94 -10.82
N GLY A 45 1.14 15.56 -11.27
CA GLY A 45 2.45 15.33 -10.69
C GLY A 45 2.62 15.83 -9.25
N ARG A 46 1.90 16.88 -8.84
CA ARG A 46 2.04 17.44 -7.47
C ARG A 46 1.24 16.63 -6.45
N VAL A 47 0.03 16.23 -6.83
CA VAL A 47 -0.85 15.41 -5.99
C VAL A 47 -0.23 14.03 -5.79
N TYR A 48 0.28 13.41 -6.85
CA TYR A 48 0.93 12.09 -6.76
C TYR A 48 2.18 12.14 -5.88
N ALA A 49 3.02 13.18 -6.04
CA ALA A 49 4.17 13.39 -5.17
C ALA A 49 3.74 13.49 -3.70
N ALA A 50 2.71 14.29 -3.37
CA ALA A 50 2.23 14.45 -2.00
C ALA A 50 1.77 13.12 -1.36
N TYR A 51 1.15 12.24 -2.14
CA TYR A 51 0.75 10.90 -1.67
C TYR A 51 1.94 10.02 -1.32
N ASP A 52 3.03 10.06 -2.10
CA ASP A 52 4.23 9.27 -1.81
C ASP A 52 4.86 9.66 -0.46
N GLY A 53 4.89 10.95 -0.14
CA GLY A 53 5.37 11.43 1.17
C GLY A 53 4.53 10.90 2.34
N ILE A 54 3.20 10.95 2.22
CA ILE A 54 2.27 10.43 3.24
C ILE A 54 2.43 8.92 3.41
N PHE A 55 2.64 8.20 2.31
CA PHE A 55 2.82 6.74 2.32
C PHE A 55 4.09 6.33 3.07
N ILE A 56 5.20 7.05 2.89
CA ILE A 56 6.46 6.80 3.60
C ILE A 56 6.28 7.00 5.11
N VAL A 57 5.69 8.13 5.52
CA VAL A 57 5.46 8.44 6.94
C VAL A 57 4.52 7.42 7.58
N SER A 58 3.43 7.06 6.90
CA SER A 58 2.49 6.05 7.39
C SER A 58 3.12 4.67 7.53
N SER A 59 4.01 4.27 6.62
CA SER A 59 4.72 2.99 6.69
C SER A 59 5.63 2.92 7.92
N LEU A 60 6.33 4.02 8.26
CA LEU A 60 7.16 4.10 9.47
C LEU A 60 6.32 4.03 10.74
N ILE A 61 5.21 4.79 10.80
CA ILE A 61 4.31 4.79 11.95
C ILE A 61 3.74 3.39 12.17
N TRP A 62 3.32 2.70 11.11
CA TRP A 62 2.74 1.37 11.21
C TRP A 62 3.78 0.33 11.62
N GLY A 63 4.99 0.39 11.07
CA GLY A 63 6.10 -0.48 11.49
C GLY A 63 6.44 -0.31 12.98
N PHE A 64 6.39 0.93 13.48
CA PHE A 64 6.59 1.19 14.90
C PHE A 64 5.42 0.69 15.77
N VAL A 65 4.18 0.96 15.37
CA VAL A 65 2.98 0.67 16.18
C VAL A 65 2.60 -0.81 16.19
N VAL A 66 2.68 -1.49 15.05
CA VAL A 66 2.17 -2.86 14.90
C VAL A 66 3.25 -3.91 15.07
N ASP A 67 4.45 -3.69 14.52
CA ASP A 67 5.55 -4.64 14.70
C ASP A 67 6.28 -4.44 16.03
N LYS A 68 6.05 -3.32 16.77
CA LYS A 68 6.76 -2.95 18.01
C LYS A 68 8.29 -3.06 17.88
N LYS A 69 8.79 -2.99 16.65
CA LYS A 69 10.21 -3.10 16.34
C LYS A 69 10.84 -1.74 16.63
N ASP A 70 11.90 -1.73 17.41
CA ASP A 70 12.69 -0.53 17.63
C ASP A 70 13.14 0.01 16.26
N PRO A 71 12.91 1.30 15.97
CA PRO A 71 13.14 1.84 14.64
C PRO A 71 14.62 1.73 14.30
N ASP A 72 14.92 0.96 13.25
CA ASP A 72 16.30 0.76 12.83
C ASP A 72 16.83 2.08 12.25
N ILE A 73 18.08 2.42 12.59
CA ILE A 73 18.73 3.66 12.14
C ILE A 73 18.76 3.70 10.61
N TYR A 74 18.89 2.54 9.96
CA TYR A 74 18.84 2.41 8.50
C TYR A 74 17.44 2.68 7.92
N GLU A 75 16.37 2.30 8.61
CA GLU A 75 14.99 2.59 8.18
C GLU A 75 14.70 4.09 8.27
N ILE A 76 15.17 4.76 9.33
CA ILE A 76 15.02 6.21 9.49
C ILE A 76 15.81 6.97 8.41
N ILE A 77 17.07 6.59 8.15
CA ILE A 77 17.89 7.24 7.11
C ILE A 77 17.26 7.03 5.74
N GLY A 78 16.79 5.82 5.44
CA GLY A 78 16.09 5.52 4.18
C GLY A 78 14.81 6.34 4.00
N ALA A 79 14.00 6.47 5.06
CA ALA A 79 12.80 7.30 5.05
C ALA A 79 13.12 8.77 4.82
N LEU A 80 14.20 9.29 5.42
CA LEU A 80 14.62 10.69 5.29
C LEU A 80 15.10 10.99 3.87
N ILE A 81 15.86 10.09 3.24
CA ILE A 81 16.27 10.20 1.83
C ILE A 81 15.05 10.18 0.90
N ALA A 82 14.10 9.29 1.15
CA ALA A 82 12.87 9.20 0.34
C ALA A 82 12.00 10.45 0.50
N LEU A 83 11.89 11.00 1.72
CA LEU A 83 11.21 12.27 2.00
C LEU A 83 11.88 13.46 1.28
N LEU A 84 13.21 13.48 1.23
CA LEU A 84 13.97 14.47 0.46
C LEU A 84 13.65 14.39 -1.04
N GLY A 85 13.63 13.18 -1.61
CA GLY A 85 13.23 12.96 -3.00
C GLY A 85 11.81 13.43 -3.30
N PHE A 86 10.87 13.15 -2.40
CA PHE A 86 9.51 13.68 -2.44
C PHE A 86 9.49 15.22 -2.42
N PHE A 87 10.19 15.84 -1.46
CA PHE A 87 10.25 17.30 -1.33
C PHE A 87 10.79 17.96 -2.60
N ILE A 88 11.81 17.37 -3.23
CA ILE A 88 12.35 17.84 -4.51
C ILE A 88 11.28 17.77 -5.61
N MET A 89 10.54 16.65 -5.73
CA MET A 89 9.47 16.52 -6.72
C MET A 89 8.31 17.50 -6.49
N PHE A 90 7.98 17.78 -5.23
CA PHE A 90 6.90 18.69 -4.85
C PHE A 90 7.30 20.16 -5.08
N TYR A 91 8.52 20.53 -4.70
CA TYR A 91 9.01 21.91 -4.76
C TYR A 91 9.55 22.29 -6.14
N MET A 92 9.82 21.33 -7.03
CA MET A 92 10.20 21.62 -8.41
C MET A 92 9.02 22.26 -9.15
N PRO A 93 9.06 23.59 -9.38
CA PRO A 93 7.97 24.30 -10.03
C PRO A 93 8.04 24.00 -11.52
N ARG A 94 6.96 23.41 -12.02
CA ARG A 94 6.56 23.40 -13.43
C ARG A 94 5.08 23.74 -13.47
#